data_AF-A0AA87INY2-F1
#
_entry.id   AF-A0AA87INY2-F1
#
_cell.length_a   1.000
_cell.length_b   1.000
_cell.length_c   1.000
_cell.angle_alpha   90.00
_cell.angle_beta   90.00
_cell.angle_gamma   90.00
#
_symmetry.space_group_name_H-M   'P 1'
#
loop_
_entity.id
_entity.type
_entity.pdbx_description
1 polymer ?
#
loop_
_entity_poly.entity_id
_entity_poly.type
_entity_poly.pdbx_seq_one_letter_code
_entity_poly.pdbx_strand_id
1 'polypeptide(L)' 'MLATFIHFWLVEGIFNTQMIIAIAFLFITAPVGGHLIGRAAYMSGIKVAEETVRDDMEDALAEQKKKLMDNKTTEQ' A
#
# COMPACT_ATOMS: atom_id res chain seq x y z
N MET A 1 -18.11 -2.77 -11.15
CA MET A 1 -17.31 -3.62 -12.06
C MET A 1 -17.90 -5.03 -12.16
N LEU A 2 -17.89 -5.85 -11.10
CA LEU A 2 -18.39 -7.23 -11.14
C LEU A 2 -19.89 -7.34 -11.45
N ALA A 3 -20.73 -6.55 -10.77
CA ALA A 3 -22.17 -6.51 -11.04
C ALA A 3 -22.48 -6.05 -12.47
N THR A 4 -21.77 -5.03 -12.96
CA THR A 4 -21.88 -4.54 -14.34
C THR A 4 -21.49 -5.62 -15.35
N PHE A 5 -20.42 -6.37 -15.09
CA PHE A 5 -19.98 -7.48 -15.94
C PHE A 5 -21.01 -8.59 -16.04
N ILE A 6 -21.62 -8.96 -14.91
CA ILE A 6 -22.69 -9.97 -14.89
C ILE A 6 -23.91 -9.50 -15.69
N HIS A 7 -24.32 -8.22 -15.54
CA HIS A 7 -25.46 -7.68 -16.30
C HIS A 7 -25.23 -7.71 -17.81
N PHE A 8 -24.11 -7.17 -18.29
CA PHE A 8 -23.80 -7.13 -19.72
C PHE A 8 -23.61 -8.53 -20.33
N TRP A 9 -23.10 -9.48 -19.55
CA TRP A 9 -23.01 -10.87 -19.98
C TRP A 9 -24.38 -11.54 -20.10
N LEU A 10 -25.21 -11.47 -19.05
CA LEU A 10 -26.46 -12.25 -18.98
C LEU A 10 -27.59 -11.63 -19.81
N VAL A 11 -27.66 -10.30 -19.87
CA VAL A 11 -28.80 -9.57 -20.46
C VAL A 11 -28.52 -9.21 -21.91
N GLU A 12 -27.33 -8.70 -22.21
CA GLU A 12 -26.99 -8.21 -23.56
C GLU A 12 -26.19 -9.24 -24.37
N GLY A 13 -25.64 -10.27 -23.73
CA GLY A 13 -24.78 -11.27 -24.38
C GLY A 13 -23.42 -10.71 -24.82
N ILE A 14 -23.06 -9.51 -24.34
CA ILE A 14 -21.83 -8.82 -24.74
C ILE A 14 -20.71 -9.18 -23.76
N PHE A 15 -19.70 -9.89 -24.26
CA PHE A 15 -18.49 -10.20 -23.50
C PHE A 15 -17.49 -9.04 -23.58
N ASN A 16 -17.34 -8.28 -22.49
CA ASN A 16 -16.37 -7.18 -22.42
C ASN A 16 -15.08 -7.62 -21.72
N THR A 17 -14.04 -7.88 -22.51
CA THR A 17 -12.71 -8.29 -22.01
C THR A 17 -12.01 -7.20 -21.22
N GLN A 18 -12.24 -5.91 -21.51
CA GLN A 18 -11.62 -4.80 -20.78
C GLN A 18 -12.05 -4.78 -19.31
N MET A 19 -13.31 -5.14 -19.02
CA MET A 19 -13.81 -5.24 -17.65
C MET A 19 -13.12 -6.35 -16.85
N ILE A 20 -12.84 -7.51 -17.48
CA ILE A 20 -12.10 -8.60 -16.84
C ILE A 20 -10.67 -8.16 -16.51
N ILE A 21 -9.99 -7.54 -17.49
CA ILE A 21 -8.63 -7.02 -17.31
C ILE A 21 -8.60 -5.97 -16.20
N ALA A 22 -9.57 -5.04 -16.18
CA ALA A 22 -9.66 -4.01 -15.16
C ALA A 22 -9.87 -4.60 -13.75
N ILE A 23 -10.71 -5.64 -13.61
CA ILE A 23 -10.92 -6.33 -12.34
C ILE A 23 -9.63 -7.00 -11.88
N ALA A 24 -8.96 -7.77 -12.75
CA ALA A 24 -7.69 -8.43 -12.43
C ALA A 24 -6.62 -7.41 -12.03
N PHE A 25 -6.51 -6.32 -12.79
CA PHE A 25 -5.58 -5.24 -12.51
C PHE A 25 -5.83 -4.57 -11.16
N LEU A 26 -7.10 -4.32 -10.82
CA LEU A 26 -7.47 -3.73 -9.52
C LEU A 26 -7.01 -4.60 -8.36
N PHE A 27 -7.22 -5.93 -8.46
CA PHE A 27 -6.79 -6.85 -7.40
C PHE A 27 -5.28 -6.94 -7.25
N ILE A 28 -4.52 -6.74 -8.32
CA ILE A 28 -3.05 -6.73 -8.27
C ILE A 28 -2.54 -5.41 -7.69
N THR A 29 -3.11 -4.28 -8.14
CA THR A 29 -2.61 -2.95 -7.80
C THR A 29 -3.07 -2.45 -6.43
N ALA A 30 -4.27 -2.79 -5.99
CA ALA A 30 -4.82 -2.30 -4.73
C ALA A 30 -4.00 -2.73 -3.49
N PRO A 31 -3.57 -4.00 -3.34
CA PRO A 31 -2.75 -4.42 -2.20
C PRO A 31 -1.37 -3.74 -2.18
N VAL A 32 -0.75 -3.58 -3.35
CA VAL A 32 0.54 -2.91 -3.49
C VAL A 32 0.42 -1.44 -3.13
N GLY A 33 -0.61 -0.76 -3.64
CA GLY A 33 -0.91 0.64 -3.30
C GLY A 33 -1.18 0.82 -1.81
N GLY A 34 -2.02 -0.03 -1.22
CA GLY A 34 -2.32 0.00 0.21
C GLY A 34 -1.08 -0.18 1.09
N HIS A 35 -0.21 -1.14 0.74
CA HIS A 35 1.04 -1.36 1.47
C HIS A 35 2.00 -0.16 1.37
N LEU A 36 2.16 0.42 0.17
CA LEU A 36 3.00 1.59 -0.05
C LEU A 36 2.48 2.83 0.71
N ILE A 37 1.16 3.05 0.71
CA ILE A 37 0.53 4.14 1.45
C ILE A 37 0.75 3.95 2.96
N GLY A 38 0.54 2.75 3.49
CA GLY A 38 0.77 2.45 4.91
C GLY A 38 2.23 2.70 5.33
N ARG A 39 3.18 2.22 4.51
CA ARG A 39 4.62 2.48 4.74
C ARG A 39 4.96 3.97 4.65
N ALA A 40 4.40 4.70 3.69
CA ALA A 40 4.63 6.13 3.52
C ALA A 40 4.05 6.93 4.70
N ALA A 41 2.86 6.57 5.18
CA ALA A 41 2.24 7.17 6.36
C ALA A 41 3.13 7.01 7.60
N TYR A 42 3.63 5.79 7.82
CA TYR A 42 4.53 5.49 8.94
C TYR A 42 5.82 6.33 8.86
N MET A 43 6.47 6.34 7.69
CA MET A 43 7.71 7.09 7.48
C MET A 43 7.53 8.61 7.51
N SER A 44 6.29 9.09 7.33
CA SER A 44 5.93 10.51 7.49
C SER A 44 5.70 10.90 8.96
N GLY A 45 5.84 9.95 9.91
CA GLY A 45 5.71 10.20 11.35
C GLY A 45 4.28 10.18 11.88
N ILE A 46 3.34 9.60 11.13
CA ILE A 46 1.98 9.35 11.65
C ILE A 46 2.07 8.24 12.69
N LYS A 47 1.63 8.52 13.92
CA LYS A 47 1.60 7.53 15.00
C LYS A 47 0.66 6.37 14.65
N VAL A 48 1.10 5.16 14.95
CA VAL A 48 0.26 3.97 14.95
C VAL A 48 -0.87 4.10 15.97
N ALA A 49 -1.98 3.37 15.76
CA ALA A 49 -3.14 3.46 16.64
C ALA A 49 -2.78 3.07 18.07
N GLU A 50 -3.38 3.69 19.08
CA GLU A 50 -3.03 3.45 20.50
C GLU A 50 -3.25 1.99 20.95
N GLU A 51 -4.07 1.23 20.23
CA GLU A 51 -4.33 -0.19 20.46
C GLU A 51 -3.20 -1.11 19.92
N THR A 52 -2.26 -0.59 19.12
CA THR A 52 -1.19 -1.42 18.57
C THR A 52 -0.22 -1.82 19.68
N VAL A 53 -0.22 -3.11 20.02
CA VAL A 53 0.62 -3.69 21.08
C VAL A 53 2.11 -3.73 20.69
N ARG A 54 2.43 -3.74 19.40
CA ARG A 54 3.80 -3.87 18.90
C ARG A 54 4.05 -2.96 17.72
N ASP A 55 5.11 -2.15 17.81
CA ASP A 55 5.63 -1.32 16.73
C ASP A 55 7.10 -1.65 16.45
N ASP A 56 7.31 -2.63 15.57
CA ASP A 56 8.66 -3.05 15.16
C ASP A 56 9.35 -2.03 14.22
N MET A 57 8.59 -1.08 13.65
CA MET A 57 9.14 -0.10 12.71
C MET A 57 9.79 1.10 13.41
N GLU A 58 9.40 1.39 14.66
CA GLU A 58 9.89 2.55 15.41
C GLU A 58 11.39 2.40 15.70
N ASP A 59 11.76 1.22 16.21
CA ASP A 59 13.15 0.85 16.52
C ASP A 59 14.02 0.90 15.26
N ALA A 60 13.52 0.36 14.14
CA ALA A 60 14.24 0.36 12.88
C ALA A 60 14.47 1.79 12.33
N LEU A 61 13.48 2.69 12.47
CA LEU A 61 13.62 4.09 12.08
C LEU A 61 14.56 4.86 13.02
N ALA A 62 14.53 4.59 14.32
CA ALA A 62 15.43 5.19 15.30
C ALA A 62 16.89 4.80 15.02
N GLU A 63 17.17 3.53 14.74
CA GLU A 63 18.50 3.07 14.32
C GLU A 63 18.96 3.72 13.02
N GLN A 64 18.07 3.81 12.02
CA GLN A 64 18.42 4.40 10.73
C GLN A 64 18.75 5.90 10.88
N LYS A 65 17.96 6.63 11.68
CA LYS A 65 18.22 8.03 12.01
C LYS A 65 19.55 8.21 12.74
N LYS A 66 19.88 7.32 13.69
CA LYS A 66 21.16 7.34 14.40
C LYS A 66 22.36 7.13 13.46
N LYS A 67 22.30 6.12 12.59
CA LYS A 67 23.36 5.87 11.58
C LYS A 67 23.55 7.07 10.64
N LEU A 68 22.46 7.74 10.27
CA LEU A 68 22.53 8.95 9.44
C LEU A 68 23.22 10.12 10.15
N MET A 69 22.98 10.28 11.45
CA MET A 69 23.62 11.31 12.28
C MET A 69 25.11 11.00 12.48
N ASP A 70 25.44 9.75 12.81
CA ASP A 70 26.83 9.31 13.03
C ASP A 70 27.69 9.47 11.76
N ASN A 71 27.13 9.19 10.57
CA ASN A 71 27.84 9.37 9.31
C ASN A 71 28.06 10.86 8.97
N LYS A 72 27.08 11.74 9.24
CA LYS A 72 27.25 13.19 9.09
C LYS A 72 28.32 13.77 10.01
N THR A 73 28.51 13.22 11.20
CA THR A 73 29.57 13.65 12.13
C THR A 73 30.95 13.16 11.71
N THR A 74 31.04 12.12 10.89
CA THR A 74 32.30 11.56 10.40
C THR A 74 32.78 12.25 9.11
N GLU A 75 31.86 12.82 8.33
CA GLU A 75 32.18 13.59 7.11
C GLU A 75 32.34 15.11 7.33
N GLN A 76 32.27 15.60 8.58
CA GLN A 76 32.49 17.01 8.95
C GLN A 76 33.83 17.25 9.65
#